data_AF-A0A0D2PUI1-F1
#
_entry.id   AF-A0A0D2PUI1-F1
#
_cell.length_a   1.000
_cell.length_b   1.000
_cell.length_c   1.000
_cell.angle_alpha   90.00
_cell.angle_beta   90.00
_cell.angle_gamma   90.00
#
_symmetry.space_group_name_H-M   'P 1'
#
loop_
_entity.id
_entity.type
_entity.pdbx_description
1 polymer ?
#
loop_
_entity_poly.entity_id
_entity_poly.type
_entity_poly.pdbx_seq_one_letter_code
_entity_poly.pdbx_strand_id
1 'polypeptide(L)'
;SLRRDFEVCAIQEPYVDFRGASRTNPHWQAIYPTTHHSDTNVNAKYKKTRSIILVSAAISTDAWSEIPFDSLDVTGVQLVGDFGTIRIINIYNNCDDNSSLDTVAQYLRSP
;
A
#
# COMPACT_ATOMS: atom_id res chain seq x y z
N SER A 1 5.66 29.45 3.11
CA SER A 1 5.89 28.05 3.52
C SER A 1 4.59 27.30 3.36
N LEU A 2 4.47 26.44 2.33
CA LEU A 2 3.29 25.60 2.12
C LEU A 2 3.55 24.27 2.83
N ARG A 3 3.39 24.22 4.16
CA ARG A 3 3.28 22.94 4.87
C ARG A 3 1.95 22.33 4.44
N ARG A 4 2.01 21.25 3.68
CA ARG A 4 0.89 20.34 3.56
C ARG A 4 1.19 19.19 4.51
N ASP A 5 0.55 19.23 5.67
CA ASP A 5 0.64 18.18 6.67
C ASP A 5 -0.29 17.05 6.20
N PHE A 6 0.25 16.16 5.37
CA PHE A 6 -0.46 14.94 4.98
C PHE A 6 -0.16 13.84 5.98
N GLU A 7 -1.18 13.15 6.43
CA GLU A 7 -1.02 12.01 7.34
C GLU A 7 -0.95 10.67 6.61
N VAL A 8 -1.55 10.57 5.43
CA VAL A 8 -1.51 9.38 4.57
C VAL A 8 -1.33 9.79 3.11
N CYS A 9 -0.49 9.08 2.36
CA CYS A 9 -0.26 9.30 0.94
C CYS A 9 -0.31 7.97 0.17
N ALA A 10 -1.16 7.88 -0.85
CA ALA A 10 -1.22 6.74 -1.76
C ALA A 10 -0.36 7.02 -3.00
N ILE A 11 0.57 6.11 -3.33
CA ILE A 11 1.50 6.28 -4.45
C ILE A 11 1.36 5.10 -5.41
N GLN A 12 1.19 5.40 -6.70
CA GLN A 12 1.29 4.42 -7.78
C GLN A 12 2.69 4.45 -8.41
N GLU A 13 3.14 3.29 -8.90
CA GLU A 13 4.45 3.07 -9.52
C GLU A 13 5.64 3.62 -8.71
N PRO A 14 5.77 3.25 -7.42
CA PRO A 14 6.86 3.76 -6.61
C PRO A 14 8.21 3.30 -7.16
N TYR A 15 9.21 4.18 -7.05
CA TYR A 15 10.59 3.76 -7.23
C TYR A 15 10.98 2.79 -6.10
N VAL A 16 11.31 1.55 -6.45
CA VAL A 16 11.82 0.53 -5.53
C VAL A 16 13.29 0.30 -5.84
N ASP A 17 14.15 0.42 -4.83
CA ASP A 17 15.59 0.27 -4.97
C ASP A 17 16.04 -1.20 -5.02
N PHE A 18 17.35 -1.42 -5.15
CA PHE A 18 17.95 -2.76 -5.24
C PHE A 18 17.80 -3.60 -3.95
N ARG A 19 17.40 -3.00 -2.82
CA ARG A 19 17.10 -3.69 -1.56
C ARG A 19 15.62 -4.04 -1.44
N GLY A 20 14.83 -3.72 -2.46
CA GLY A 20 13.38 -3.88 -2.44
C GLY A 20 12.69 -2.74 -1.70
N ALA A 21 13.34 -1.64 -1.31
CA ALA A 21 12.69 -0.56 -0.58
C ALA A 21 12.41 0.64 -1.48
N SER A 22 11.22 1.23 -1.35
CA SER A 22 10.97 2.60 -1.79
C SER A 22 11.71 3.60 -0.89
N ARG A 23 12.19 4.68 -1.50
CA ARG A 23 12.94 5.72 -0.78
C ARG A 23 11.97 6.64 -0.06
N THR A 24 11.84 6.45 1.25
CA THR A 24 11.14 7.38 2.14
C THR A 24 12.13 8.18 3.00
N ASN A 25 11.64 9.28 3.57
CA ASN A 25 12.32 9.98 4.66
C ASN A 25 11.70 9.56 6.01
N PRO A 26 12.32 9.87 7.17
CA PRO A 26 11.83 9.43 8.48
C PRO A 26 10.42 9.90 8.87
N HIS A 27 9.83 10.85 8.14
CA HIS A 27 8.44 11.27 8.35
C HIS A 27 7.44 10.19 7.90
N TRP A 28 7.87 9.22 7.09
CA TRP A 28 6.98 8.28 6.43
C TRP A 28 7.34 6.84 6.74
N GLN A 29 6.33 6.08 7.12
CA GLN A 29 6.34 4.63 7.15
C GLN A 29 5.74 4.14 5.82
N ALA A 30 6.55 3.47 4.99
CA ALA A 30 6.08 2.89 3.75
C ALA A 30 5.43 1.53 4.00
N ILE A 31 4.18 1.40 3.59
CA ILE A 31 3.41 0.17 3.61
C ILE A 31 3.40 -0.40 2.19
N TYR A 32 3.82 -1.64 2.06
CA TYR A 32 3.88 -2.36 0.81
C TYR A 32 2.73 -3.36 0.73
N PRO A 33 2.38 -3.86 -0.47
CA PRO A 33 1.54 -5.03 -0.56
C PRO A 33 2.15 -6.19 0.22
N THR A 34 1.33 -7.01 0.87
CA THR A 34 1.80 -8.18 1.64
C THR A 34 2.65 -9.15 0.83
N THR A 35 2.46 -9.18 -0.49
CA THR A 35 3.21 -10.03 -1.42
C THR A 35 4.56 -9.44 -1.87
N HIS A 36 4.89 -8.23 -1.42
CA HIS A 36 6.08 -7.49 -1.85
C HIS A 36 7.41 -8.25 -1.63
N HIS A 37 7.49 -9.05 -0.56
CA HIS A 37 8.67 -9.86 -0.24
C HIS A 37 8.49 -11.36 -0.48
N SER A 38 7.28 -11.82 -0.85
CA SER A 38 6.99 -13.25 -1.03
C SER A 38 7.22 -13.75 -2.45
N ASP A 39 7.24 -12.87 -3.46
CA ASP A 39 7.50 -13.27 -4.84
C ASP A 39 9.02 -13.39 -5.10
N THR A 40 9.56 -14.57 -4.77
CA THR A 40 10.99 -14.93 -4.95
C THR A 40 11.36 -15.25 -6.42
N ASN A 41 10.42 -15.06 -7.35
CA ASN A 41 10.62 -15.44 -8.74
C ASN A 41 11.53 -14.42 -9.45
N VAL A 42 12.83 -14.60 -9.32
CA VAL A 42 13.92 -13.83 -9.98
C VAL A 42 13.79 -13.73 -11.50
N ASN A 43 12.96 -14.57 -12.13
CA ASN A 43 12.67 -14.52 -13.57
C ASN A 43 11.46 -13.63 -13.93
N ALA A 44 10.73 -13.10 -12.94
CA ALA A 44 9.61 -12.20 -13.16
C ALA A 44 10.13 -10.78 -13.44
N LYS A 45 10.68 -10.58 -14.65
CA LYS A 45 11.15 -9.29 -15.19
C LYS A 45 10.13 -8.14 -15.08
N TYR A 46 8.86 -8.45 -14.75
CA TYR A 46 7.72 -7.54 -14.83
C TYR A 46 6.85 -7.45 -13.56
N LYS A 47 7.14 -8.19 -12.47
CA LYS A 47 6.32 -8.10 -11.24
C LYS A 47 7.02 -7.22 -10.21
N LYS A 48 6.76 -5.92 -10.30
CA LYS A 48 7.21 -4.91 -9.32
C LYS A 48 6.02 -4.50 -8.45
N THR A 49 6.29 -4.06 -7.24
CA THR A 49 5.27 -3.34 -6.47
C THR A 49 4.81 -2.10 -7.23
N ARG A 50 3.51 -2.00 -7.50
CA ARG A 50 2.91 -0.90 -8.26
C ARG A 50 2.02 0.01 -7.42
N SER A 51 1.72 -0.40 -6.18
CA SER A 51 1.02 0.40 -5.20
C SER A 51 1.78 0.36 -3.87
N ILE A 52 1.91 1.52 -3.21
CA ILE A 52 2.27 1.61 -1.78
C ILE A 52 1.38 2.66 -1.10
N ILE A 53 1.31 2.59 0.22
CA ILE A 53 0.74 3.66 1.05
C ILE A 53 1.83 4.15 2.00
N LEU A 54 2.01 5.46 2.10
CA LEU A 54 2.84 6.08 3.13
C LEU A 54 1.94 6.54 4.27
N VAL A 55 2.23 6.10 5.48
CA VAL A 55 1.60 6.57 6.71
C VAL A 55 2.59 7.48 7.43
N SER A 56 2.13 8.63 7.89
CA SER A 56 2.95 9.55 8.67
C SER A 56 3.44 8.86 9.94
N ALA A 57 4.73 8.96 10.23
CA ALA A 57 5.33 8.47 11.46
C ALA A 57 4.83 9.20 12.72
N ALA A 58 4.08 10.30 12.55
CA ALA A 58 3.39 10.97 13.65
C ALA A 58 2.10 10.25 14.07
N ILE A 59 1.53 9.38 13.22
CA ILE A 59 0.44 8.49 13.62
C ILE A 59 1.04 7.35 14.43
N SER A 60 0.48 7.11 15.61
CA SER A 60 0.89 6.01 16.47
C SER A 60 0.77 4.67 15.74
N THR A 61 1.76 3.79 15.89
CA THR A 61 1.82 2.51 15.17
C THR A 61 0.75 1.51 15.61
N ASP A 62 0.06 1.76 16.73
CA ASP A 62 -1.11 0.99 17.17
C ASP A 62 -2.45 1.55 16.65
N ALA A 63 -2.42 2.75 16.05
CA ALA A 63 -3.60 3.40 15.46
C ALA A 63 -3.83 3.00 14.00
N TRP A 64 -2.95 2.18 13.41
CA TRP A 64 -3.14 1.64 12.07
C TRP A 64 -2.62 0.21 11.92
N SER A 65 -3.15 -0.52 10.95
CA SER A 65 -2.69 -1.84 10.57
C SER A 65 -2.78 -2.05 9.06
N GLU A 66 -1.96 -2.96 8.52
CA GLU A 66 -2.05 -3.36 7.11
C GLU A 66 -3.32 -4.18 6.86
N ILE A 67 -3.92 -4.05 5.67
CA ILE A 67 -4.95 -4.94 5.18
C ILE A 67 -4.27 -5.87 4.16
N PRO A 68 -4.21 -7.18 4.41
CA PRO A 68 -3.48 -8.10 3.55
C PRO A 68 -4.21 -8.31 2.23
N PHE A 69 -3.51 -8.06 1.13
CA PHE A 69 -3.94 -8.38 -0.22
C PHE A 69 -2.91 -9.26 -0.92
N ASP A 70 -3.38 -10.27 -1.65
CA ASP A 70 -2.55 -11.13 -2.49
C ASP A 70 -2.38 -10.52 -3.89
N SER A 71 -1.82 -9.30 -3.95
CA SER A 71 -1.61 -8.57 -5.20
C SER A 71 -0.54 -7.49 -5.03
N LEU A 72 0.40 -7.37 -5.97
CA LEU A 72 1.40 -6.29 -5.97
C LEU A 72 0.83 -4.91 -6.37
N ASP A 73 -0.44 -4.90 -6.76
CA ASP A 73 -1.16 -3.73 -7.28
C ASP A 73 -2.10 -3.12 -6.25
N VAL A 74 -2.28 -3.79 -5.12
CA VAL A 74 -3.21 -3.37 -4.08
C VAL A 74 -2.46 -3.25 -2.77
N THR A 75 -2.58 -2.09 -2.13
CA THR A 75 -2.08 -1.87 -0.77
C THR A 75 -3.22 -1.35 0.07
N GLY A 76 -3.44 -1.93 1.25
CA GLY A 76 -4.47 -1.49 2.15
C GLY A 76 -3.93 -1.14 3.52
N VAL A 77 -4.49 -0.09 4.11
CA VAL A 77 -4.29 0.25 5.52
C VAL A 77 -5.64 0.50 6.18
N GLN A 78 -5.74 0.09 7.43
CA GLN A 78 -6.86 0.40 8.30
C GLN A 78 -6.36 1.34 9.39
N LEU A 79 -7.03 2.48 9.59
CA LEU A 79 -6.82 3.39 10.71
C LEU A 79 -7.98 3.24 11.71
N VAL A 80 -7.65 3.27 13.00
CA VAL A 80 -8.61 3.17 14.09
C VAL A 80 -8.36 4.30 15.08
N GLY A 81 -9.42 5.01 15.46
CA GLY A 81 -9.39 6.05 16.48
C GLY A 81 -10.79 6.46 16.91
N ASP A 82 -10.90 7.60 17.60
CA ASP A 82 -12.20 8.13 18.06
C ASP A 82 -13.15 8.49 16.91
N PHE A 83 -12.61 8.64 15.70
CA PHE A 83 -13.36 8.81 14.45
C PHE A 83 -13.91 7.49 13.89
N GLY A 84 -13.72 6.37 14.59
CA GLY A 84 -14.08 5.03 14.14
C GLY A 84 -12.98 4.39 13.29
N THR A 85 -13.39 3.58 12.31
CA THR A 85 -12.48 2.83 11.44
C THR A 85 -12.50 3.39 10.03
N ILE A 86 -11.34 3.78 9.52
CA ILE A 86 -11.14 4.20 8.13
C ILE A 86 -10.29 3.14 7.44
N ARG A 87 -10.74 2.65 6.28
CA ARG A 87 -9.96 1.74 5.44
C ARG A 87 -9.60 2.44 4.14
N ILE A 88 -8.32 2.51 3.85
CA ILE A 88 -7.78 3.12 2.64
C ILE A 88 -7.16 2.01 1.81
N ILE A 89 -7.65 1.83 0.59
CA ILE A 89 -7.17 0.84 -0.36
C ILE A 89 -6.62 1.61 -1.56
N ASN A 90 -5.32 1.56 -1.76
CA ASN A 90 -4.66 2.07 -2.97
C ASN A 90 -4.64 0.95 -4.01
N ILE A 91 -5.11 1.27 -5.22
CA ILE A 91 -5.26 0.33 -6.32
C ILE A 91 -4.52 0.89 -7.52
N TYR A 92 -3.50 0.17 -7.97
CA TYR A 92 -2.96 0.33 -9.31
C TYR A 92 -3.82 -0.49 -10.29
N ASN A 93 -4.45 0.19 -11.24
CA ASN A 93 -5.17 -0.48 -12.33
C ASN A 93 -4.26 -0.56 -13.56
N ASN A 94 -3.93 -1.77 -14.01
CA ASN A 94 -3.09 -1.96 -15.21
C ASN A 94 -3.86 -1.69 -16.51
N CYS A 95 -5.19 -1.53 -16.46
CA CYS A 95 -6.11 -1.34 -17.59
C CYS A 95 -6.13 -2.48 -18.62
N ASP A 96 -5.31 -3.52 -18.43
CA ASP A 96 -5.23 -4.69 -19.30
C ASP A 96 -6.13 -5.83 -18.79
N ASP A 97 -6.37 -5.87 -17.47
CA ASP A 97 -7.26 -6.82 -16.81
C ASP A 97 -7.92 -6.22 -15.56
N ASN A 98 -8.86 -6.96 -14.96
CA ASN A 98 -9.60 -6.55 -13.77
C ASN A 98 -9.04 -7.15 -12.47
N SER A 99 -7.86 -7.78 -12.48
CA SER A 99 -7.37 -8.57 -11.34
C SER A 99 -7.31 -7.77 -10.04
N SER A 100 -6.81 -6.53 -10.09
CA SER A 100 -6.73 -5.65 -8.91
C SER A 100 -8.10 -5.25 -8.39
N LEU A 101 -9.08 -5.03 -9.28
CA LEU A 101 -10.47 -4.75 -8.91
C LEU A 101 -11.16 -5.98 -8.35
N ASP A 102 -10.92 -7.16 -8.91
CA ASP A 102 -11.48 -8.43 -8.45
C ASP A 102 -10.97 -8.77 -7.04
N THR A 103 -9.68 -8.56 -6.78
CA THR A 103 -9.07 -8.71 -5.44
C THR A 103 -9.78 -7.83 -4.41
N VAL A 104 -10.00 -6.55 -4.73
CA VAL A 104 -10.69 -5.63 -3.81
C VAL A 104 -12.18 -5.99 -3.68
N ALA A 105 -12.84 -6.37 -4.77
CA ALA A 105 -14.24 -6.79 -4.74
C ALA A 105 -14.45 -8.07 -3.91
N GLN A 106 -13.49 -9.01 -3.90
CA GLN A 106 -13.52 -10.18 -3.02
C GLN A 106 -13.40 -9.77 -1.54
N TYR A 107 -12.47 -8.86 -1.24
CA TYR A 107 -12.32 -8.31 0.11
C TYR A 107 -13.62 -7.63 0.60
N LEU A 108 -14.23 -6.79 -0.22
CA LEU A 108 -15.48 -6.08 0.14
C LEU A 108 -16.68 -7.02 0.34
N ARG A 109 -16.64 -8.23 -0.22
CA ARG A 109 -17.68 -9.26 -0.05
C ARG A 109 -17.47 -10.16 1.16
N SER A 110 -16.30 -10.06 1.81
CA SER A 110 -15.92 -10.90 2.95
C SER A 110 -16.08 -10.08 4.23
N PRO A 111 -17.19 -10.22 4.97
CA PRO A 111 -17.46 -9.44 6.18
C PRO A 111 -16.45 -9.71 7.32
#